data_AF-A0A367IVA4-F1
#
_entry.id   AF-A0A367IVA4-F1
#
_cell.length_a   1.000
_cell.length_b   1.000
_cell.length_c   1.000
_cell.angle_alpha   90.00
_cell.angle_beta   90.00
_cell.angle_gamma   90.00
#
_symmetry.space_group_name_H-M   'P 1'
#
loop_
_entity.id
_entity.type
_entity.pdbx_description
1 polymer ?
#
loop_
_entity_poly.entity_id
_entity_poly.type
_entity_poly.pdbx_seq_one_letter_code
_entity_poly.pdbx_strand_id
1 'polypeptide(L)'
;CLQKKISDSELYYDNALALYSEVANTYPNSTIWITGHSLGGALSSLVGQTYGVPTVTFEAPGDRLASSRLHLPQGRGVKLPIWHFGHTADPIFVGVCTGPSSSCWYGGYAMESRCHTSKVCVWDTVKDNGWRVDIRSHRIKDMIEAILMKPDEFSMPECVEEQDCEDCGLWQYYDERDGPFPITTTTSTASKVTSTSTIATSSEPLGDPWKTFNDINTD
;
A
#
# COMPACT_ATOMS: atom_id res chain seq x y z
N CYS A 1 -13.80 -6.92 19.20
CA CYS A 1 -12.92 -6.13 20.12
C CYS A 1 -11.96 -5.17 19.38
N LEU A 2 -11.14 -5.68 18.44
CA LEU A 2 -10.20 -4.87 17.64
C LEU A 2 -10.91 -3.83 16.76
N GLN A 3 -11.95 -4.23 16.04
CA GLN A 3 -12.77 -3.32 15.22
C GLN A 3 -13.34 -2.14 16.03
N LYS A 4 -13.84 -2.41 17.25
CA LYS A 4 -14.38 -1.36 18.13
C LYS A 4 -13.28 -0.41 18.62
N LYS A 5 -12.07 -0.93 18.89
CA LYS A 5 -10.92 -0.08 19.23
C LYS A 5 -10.47 0.76 18.04
N ILE A 6 -10.46 0.19 16.84
CA ILE A 6 -10.21 0.92 15.58
C ILE A 6 -11.26 2.03 15.42
N SER A 7 -12.56 1.73 15.48
CA SER A 7 -13.62 2.75 15.38
C SER A 7 -13.58 3.83 16.47
N ASP A 8 -13.14 3.50 17.69
CA ASP A 8 -13.00 4.48 18.78
C ASP A 8 -11.65 5.25 18.76
N SER A 9 -10.66 4.83 17.94
CA SER A 9 -9.28 5.38 17.97
C SER A 9 -8.72 5.84 16.61
N GLU A 10 -9.41 5.62 15.50
CA GLU A 10 -9.02 6.03 14.14
C GLU A 10 -9.22 7.53 13.90
N LEU A 11 -8.67 8.36 14.80
CA LEU A 11 -8.71 9.81 14.66
C LEU A 11 -8.06 10.24 13.34
N TYR A 12 -7.00 9.57 12.90
CA TYR A 12 -6.23 9.99 11.72
C TYR A 12 -6.96 9.72 10.41
N TYR A 13 -7.53 8.52 10.25
CA TYR A 13 -8.25 8.17 9.05
C TYR A 13 -9.56 8.95 8.93
N ASP A 14 -10.36 9.03 10.00
CA ASP A 14 -11.61 9.78 10.00
C ASP A 14 -11.38 11.28 9.75
N ASN A 15 -10.34 11.87 10.37
CA ASN A 15 -9.99 13.27 10.10
C ASN A 15 -9.52 13.48 8.66
N ALA A 16 -8.77 12.54 8.09
CA ALA A 16 -8.32 12.65 6.70
C ALA A 16 -9.50 12.55 5.70
N LEU A 17 -10.49 11.68 5.98
CA LEU A 17 -11.73 11.62 5.20
C LEU A 17 -12.51 12.94 5.31
N ALA A 18 -12.65 13.50 6.51
CA ALA A 18 -13.34 14.77 6.73
C ALA A 18 -12.65 15.92 5.98
N LEU A 19 -11.32 16.00 6.06
CA LEU A 19 -10.53 17.00 5.35
C LEU A 19 -10.70 16.87 3.83
N TYR A 20 -10.60 15.66 3.29
CA TYR A 20 -10.81 15.44 1.87
C TYR A 20 -12.21 15.87 1.43
N SER A 21 -13.25 15.49 2.18
CA SER A 21 -14.63 15.86 1.91
C SER A 21 -14.82 17.39 1.89
N GLU A 22 -14.24 18.11 2.85
CA GLU A 22 -14.30 19.57 2.91
C GLU A 22 -13.63 20.23 1.69
N VAL A 23 -12.44 19.76 1.30
CA VAL A 23 -11.72 20.26 0.12
C VAL A 23 -12.51 19.96 -1.16
N ALA A 24 -13.04 18.75 -1.31
CA ALA A 24 -13.83 18.34 -2.47
C ALA A 24 -15.11 19.19 -2.61
N ASN A 25 -15.77 19.50 -1.49
CA ASN A 25 -16.96 20.37 -1.50
C ASN A 25 -16.61 21.83 -1.83
N THR A 26 -15.45 22.31 -1.38
CA THR A 26 -14.99 23.67 -1.64
C THR A 26 -14.55 23.87 -3.09
N TYR A 27 -13.97 22.84 -3.70
CA TYR A 27 -13.41 22.87 -5.05
C TYR A 27 -14.01 21.79 -5.96
N PRO A 28 -15.32 21.87 -6.31
CA PRO A 28 -16.03 20.80 -7.00
C PRO A 28 -15.55 20.52 -8.43
N ASN A 29 -14.84 21.47 -9.05
CA ASN A 29 -14.32 21.36 -10.42
C ASN A 29 -12.83 20.99 -10.46
N SER A 30 -12.19 20.78 -9.32
CA SER A 30 -10.76 20.45 -9.25
C SER A 30 -10.56 18.94 -9.19
N THR A 31 -9.49 18.46 -9.82
CA THR A 31 -9.00 17.09 -9.58
C THR A 31 -8.09 17.11 -8.36
N ILE A 32 -8.48 16.41 -7.30
CA ILE A 32 -7.69 16.34 -6.07
C ILE A 32 -6.77 15.13 -6.17
N TRP A 33 -5.48 15.38 -5.96
CA TRP A 33 -4.45 14.36 -5.82
C TRP A 33 -4.02 14.28 -4.37
N ILE A 34 -3.87 13.07 -3.85
CA ILE A 34 -3.44 12.84 -2.48
C ILE A 34 -2.02 12.28 -2.50
N THR A 35 -1.19 12.72 -1.56
CA THR A 35 0.15 12.18 -1.41
C THR A 35 0.58 12.14 0.04
N GLY A 36 1.52 11.25 0.34
CA GLY A 36 2.08 11.12 1.67
C GLY A 36 3.29 10.21 1.69
N HIS A 37 4.08 10.37 2.74
CA HIS A 37 5.25 9.54 3.04
C HIS A 37 4.99 8.69 4.30
N SER A 38 5.55 7.48 4.35
CA SER A 38 5.48 6.62 5.54
C SER A 38 4.02 6.37 5.96
N LEU A 39 3.69 6.55 7.25
CA LEU A 39 2.31 6.48 7.76
C LEU A 39 1.35 7.41 7.00
N GLY A 40 1.79 8.62 6.65
CA GLY A 40 0.98 9.55 5.86
C GLY A 40 0.69 9.03 4.45
N GLY A 41 1.62 8.25 3.88
CA GLY A 41 1.43 7.55 2.61
C GLY A 41 0.36 6.47 2.72
N ALA A 42 0.44 5.61 3.74
CA ALA A 42 -0.59 4.59 3.99
C ALA A 42 -1.98 5.21 4.24
N LEU A 43 -2.07 6.30 5.01
CA LEU A 43 -3.34 7.01 5.18
C LEU A 43 -3.86 7.59 3.85
N SER A 44 -2.96 8.17 3.05
CA SER A 44 -3.30 8.74 1.75
C SER A 44 -3.85 7.70 0.78
N SER A 45 -3.28 6.48 0.76
CA SER A 45 -3.79 5.40 -0.09
C SER A 45 -5.15 4.88 0.37
N LEU A 46 -5.38 4.75 1.68
CA LEU A 46 -6.69 4.37 2.22
C LEU A 46 -7.78 5.41 1.88
N VAL A 47 -7.48 6.70 2.01
CA VAL A 47 -8.40 7.78 1.62
C VAL A 47 -8.61 7.80 0.11
N GLY A 48 -7.53 7.67 -0.67
CA GLY A 48 -7.57 7.58 -2.12
C GLY A 48 -8.42 6.42 -2.61
N GLN A 49 -8.34 5.28 -1.95
CA GLN A 49 -9.14 4.10 -2.24
C GLN A 49 -10.62 4.30 -1.90
N THR A 50 -10.91 5.01 -0.80
CA THR A 50 -12.29 5.30 -0.39
C THR A 50 -13.00 6.22 -1.37
N TYR A 51 -12.32 7.26 -1.84
CA TYR A 51 -12.90 8.22 -2.79
C TYR A 51 -12.63 7.90 -4.25
N GLY A 52 -11.80 6.88 -4.54
CA GLY A 52 -11.42 6.49 -5.90
C GLY A 52 -10.60 7.54 -6.64
N VAL A 53 -9.74 8.28 -5.95
CA VAL A 53 -8.99 9.42 -6.50
C VAL A 53 -7.50 9.16 -6.66
N PRO A 54 -6.81 9.91 -7.56
CA PRO A 54 -5.39 9.75 -7.78
C PRO A 54 -4.58 9.94 -6.50
N THR A 55 -3.80 8.92 -6.14
CA THR A 55 -2.93 8.95 -4.98
C THR A 55 -1.53 8.46 -5.32
N VAL A 56 -0.52 9.23 -4.90
CA VAL A 56 0.89 8.86 -5.04
C VAL A 56 1.51 8.83 -3.65
N THR A 57 2.03 7.69 -3.24
CA THR A 57 2.66 7.53 -1.91
C THR A 57 4.14 7.23 -2.05
N PHE A 58 4.91 7.57 -1.02
CA PHE A 58 6.35 7.40 -0.98
C PHE A 58 6.76 6.64 0.27
N GLU A 59 7.53 5.56 0.11
CA GLU A 59 8.01 4.70 1.20
C GLU A 59 6.89 4.36 2.20
N ALA A 60 5.66 4.15 1.69
CA ALA A 60 4.53 3.79 2.54
C ALA A 60 4.69 2.32 2.99
N PRO A 61 4.38 1.97 4.25
CA PRO A 61 4.25 0.56 4.63
C PRO A 61 3.11 -0.10 3.85
N GLY A 62 3.12 -1.44 3.77
CA GLY A 62 2.04 -2.20 3.13
C GLY A 62 0.67 -1.85 3.73
N ASP A 63 -0.24 -1.38 2.89
CA ASP A 63 -1.57 -0.88 3.27
C ASP A 63 -2.71 -1.87 2.95
N ARG A 64 -2.41 -2.97 2.24
CA ARG A 64 -3.42 -3.95 1.80
C ARG A 64 -4.14 -4.58 2.98
N LEU A 65 -3.42 -5.01 4.02
CA LEU A 65 -4.02 -5.58 5.22
C LEU A 65 -4.95 -4.59 5.95
N ALA A 66 -4.56 -3.32 6.06
CA ALA A 66 -5.38 -2.28 6.69
C ALA A 66 -6.65 -2.02 5.86
N SER A 67 -6.48 -1.87 4.55
CA SER A 67 -7.56 -1.72 3.59
C SER A 67 -8.56 -2.88 3.64
N SER A 68 -8.09 -4.14 3.76
CA SER A 68 -8.97 -5.31 3.92
C SER A 68 -9.78 -5.25 5.21
N ARG A 69 -9.18 -4.83 6.32
CA ARG A 69 -9.85 -4.70 7.63
C ARG A 69 -10.89 -3.58 7.65
N LEU A 70 -10.64 -2.51 6.89
CA LEU A 70 -11.58 -1.41 6.69
C LEU A 70 -12.66 -1.73 5.64
N HIS A 71 -12.61 -2.91 5.02
CA HIS A 71 -13.53 -3.34 3.96
C HIS A 71 -13.55 -2.38 2.76
N LEU A 72 -12.41 -1.76 2.46
CA LEU A 72 -12.31 -0.88 1.31
C LEU A 72 -12.34 -1.70 -0.01
N PRO A 73 -12.69 -1.07 -1.15
CA PRO A 73 -12.73 -1.75 -2.43
C PRO A 73 -11.40 -2.41 -2.80
N GLN A 74 -11.35 -3.74 -2.75
CA GLN A 74 -10.19 -4.57 -3.06
C GLN A 74 -10.60 -5.74 -3.96
N GLY A 75 -9.71 -6.17 -4.86
CA GLY A 75 -9.86 -7.42 -5.61
C GLY A 75 -9.61 -7.30 -7.10
N ARG A 76 -9.60 -8.45 -7.77
CA ARG A 76 -9.36 -8.56 -9.23
C ARG A 76 -10.46 -7.82 -9.99
N GLY A 77 -10.10 -6.72 -10.66
CA GLY A 77 -11.00 -5.87 -11.45
C GLY A 77 -11.23 -4.47 -10.88
N VAL A 78 -10.86 -4.22 -9.62
CA VAL A 78 -10.91 -2.88 -9.01
C VAL A 78 -9.62 -2.14 -9.38
N LYS A 79 -9.64 -1.37 -10.47
CA LYS A 79 -8.52 -0.53 -10.89
C LYS A 79 -8.57 0.79 -10.14
N LEU A 80 -7.63 1.02 -9.23
CA LEU A 80 -7.52 2.27 -8.48
C LEU A 80 -6.32 3.08 -8.98
N PRO A 81 -6.44 4.41 -9.15
CA PRO A 81 -5.33 5.27 -9.54
C PRO A 81 -4.41 5.55 -8.34
N ILE A 82 -3.85 4.50 -7.75
CA ILE A 82 -2.97 4.56 -6.58
C ILE A 82 -1.62 3.96 -6.97
N TRP A 83 -0.56 4.71 -6.69
CA TRP A 83 0.83 4.30 -6.95
C TRP A 83 1.66 4.43 -5.68
N HIS A 84 2.34 3.36 -5.32
CA HIS A 84 3.25 3.30 -4.18
C HIS A 84 4.69 3.28 -4.68
N PHE A 85 5.40 4.39 -4.49
CA PHE A 85 6.81 4.49 -4.79
C PHE A 85 7.64 4.09 -3.58
N GLY A 86 8.64 3.26 -3.79
CA GLY A 86 9.55 2.87 -2.71
C GLY A 86 10.83 2.25 -3.22
N HIS A 87 11.77 1.97 -2.32
CA HIS A 87 13.02 1.30 -2.69
C HIS A 87 13.38 0.15 -1.75
N THR A 88 14.08 -0.87 -2.28
CA THR A 88 14.36 -2.12 -1.51
C THR A 88 15.26 -1.93 -0.29
N ALA A 89 16.01 -0.83 -0.20
CA ALA A 89 16.81 -0.50 0.98
C ALA A 89 15.99 0.11 2.14
N ASP A 90 14.72 0.45 1.96
CA ASP A 90 13.86 0.94 3.03
C ASP A 90 13.17 -0.25 3.73
N PRO A 91 13.51 -0.56 5.00
CA PRO A 91 12.91 -1.67 5.70
C PRO A 91 11.42 -1.48 6.05
N ILE A 92 10.89 -0.26 6.02
CA ILE A 92 9.46 0.00 6.25
C ILE A 92 8.65 -0.33 5.00
N PHE A 93 9.06 0.19 3.84
CA PHE A 93 8.40 -0.10 2.57
C PHE A 93 8.35 -1.60 2.26
N VAL A 94 9.47 -2.32 2.43
CA VAL A 94 9.50 -3.77 2.17
C VAL A 94 8.97 -4.64 3.33
N GLY A 95 8.57 -4.04 4.46
CA GLY A 95 8.01 -4.76 5.62
C GLY A 95 8.99 -5.70 6.33
N VAL A 96 10.25 -5.30 6.47
CA VAL A 96 11.29 -6.08 7.19
C VAL A 96 11.85 -5.37 8.42
N CYS A 97 11.28 -4.24 8.82
CA CYS A 97 11.63 -3.55 10.06
C CYS A 97 11.02 -4.28 11.28
N THR A 98 11.57 -5.45 11.60
CA THR A 98 11.06 -6.36 12.63
C THR A 98 12.15 -6.78 13.63
N GLY A 99 11.71 -7.16 14.84
CA GLY A 99 12.55 -7.82 15.84
C GLY A 99 13.47 -6.90 16.67
N PRO A 100 14.12 -7.45 17.72
CA PRO A 100 14.77 -6.68 18.79
C PRO A 100 15.93 -5.78 18.36
N SER A 101 16.54 -6.08 17.21
CA SER A 101 17.65 -5.32 16.63
C SER A 101 17.20 -4.20 15.69
N SER A 102 15.90 -4.09 15.40
CA SER A 102 15.37 -3.04 14.53
C SER A 102 15.05 -1.76 15.33
N SER A 103 15.22 -0.60 14.69
CA SER A 103 14.76 0.68 15.24
C SER A 103 13.24 0.72 15.44
N CYS A 104 12.46 0.01 14.62
CA CYS A 104 11.01 -0.06 14.77
C CYS A 104 10.61 -0.74 16.09
N TRP A 105 11.32 -1.80 16.48
CA TRP A 105 11.08 -2.48 17.76
C TRP A 105 11.31 -1.55 18.96
N TYR A 106 12.38 -0.75 18.93
CA TYR A 106 12.62 0.26 19.98
C TYR A 106 11.54 1.36 20.00
N GLY A 107 10.88 1.61 18.86
CA GLY A 107 9.70 2.47 18.75
C GLY A 107 8.39 1.81 19.19
N GLY A 108 8.40 0.52 19.57
CA GLY A 108 7.21 -0.23 19.94
C GLY A 108 6.43 -0.82 18.76
N TYR A 109 7.04 -0.92 17.59
CA TYR A 109 6.39 -1.41 16.36
C TYR A 109 7.13 -2.63 15.79
N ALA A 110 6.38 -3.50 15.12
CA ALA A 110 6.92 -4.54 14.24
C ALA A 110 6.21 -4.40 12.89
N MET A 111 6.96 -4.03 11.86
CA MET A 111 6.41 -3.78 10.53
C MET A 111 6.52 -5.04 9.70
N GLU A 112 5.48 -5.87 9.75
CA GLU A 112 5.34 -7.12 8.96
C GLU A 112 4.44 -6.95 7.74
N SER A 113 3.80 -5.79 7.59
CA SER A 113 2.98 -5.44 6.44
C SER A 113 3.87 -4.97 5.29
N ARG A 114 3.86 -5.73 4.21
CA ARG A 114 4.62 -5.51 2.98
C ARG A 114 3.74 -5.39 1.74
N CYS A 115 2.49 -5.86 1.79
CA CYS A 115 1.62 -5.85 0.62
C CYS A 115 0.93 -4.49 0.47
N HIS A 116 1.04 -3.89 -0.70
CA HIS A 116 0.38 -2.64 -1.07
C HIS A 116 -0.87 -2.87 -1.91
N THR A 117 -1.78 -1.92 -1.87
CA THR A 117 -2.94 -1.88 -2.77
C THR A 117 -2.55 -1.33 -4.15
N SER A 118 -3.33 -1.67 -5.18
CA SER A 118 -3.11 -1.22 -6.57
C SER A 118 -1.67 -1.48 -7.06
N LYS A 119 -0.90 -0.45 -7.39
CA LYS A 119 0.41 -0.55 -8.06
C LYS A 119 1.57 -0.15 -7.16
N VAL A 120 2.64 -0.94 -7.20
CA VAL A 120 3.94 -0.61 -6.62
C VAL A 120 4.95 -0.27 -7.72
N CYS A 121 5.74 0.77 -7.48
CA CYS A 121 6.77 1.27 -8.38
C CYS A 121 8.08 1.28 -7.59
N VAL A 122 8.91 0.24 -7.77
CA VAL A 122 10.00 -0.06 -6.83
C VAL A 122 11.37 0.06 -7.48
N TRP A 123 12.26 0.84 -6.86
CA TRP A 123 13.69 0.80 -7.18
C TRP A 123 14.39 -0.32 -6.39
N ASP A 124 14.99 -1.29 -7.08
CA ASP A 124 15.76 -2.35 -6.42
C ASP A 124 17.19 -1.91 -6.05
N THR A 125 17.27 -0.86 -5.24
CA THR A 125 18.52 -0.23 -4.76
C THR A 125 19.50 -1.20 -4.09
N VAL A 126 19.00 -2.25 -3.42
CA VAL A 126 19.85 -3.27 -2.79
C VAL A 126 20.56 -4.10 -3.85
N LYS A 127 19.82 -4.58 -4.85
CA LYS A 127 20.35 -5.45 -5.90
C LYS A 127 21.16 -4.66 -6.94
N ASP A 128 20.61 -3.53 -7.39
CA ASP A 128 21.13 -2.80 -8.56
C ASP A 128 22.22 -1.78 -8.16
N ASN A 129 22.19 -1.28 -6.93
CA ASN A 129 23.14 -0.27 -6.42
C ASN A 129 23.93 -0.71 -5.19
N GLY A 130 23.70 -1.92 -4.67
CA GLY A 130 24.43 -2.46 -3.51
C GLY A 130 24.12 -1.74 -2.19
N TRP A 131 22.98 -1.06 -2.10
CA TRP A 131 22.58 -0.39 -0.87
C TRP A 131 22.34 -1.39 0.25
N ARG A 132 22.62 -0.97 1.49
CA ARG A 132 22.28 -1.76 2.67
C ARG A 132 20.87 -1.37 3.11
N VAL A 133 20.09 -2.37 3.50
CA VAL A 133 18.80 -2.13 4.15
C VAL A 133 19.04 -1.38 5.46
N ASP A 134 18.47 -0.18 5.58
CA ASP A 134 18.69 0.71 6.73
C ASP A 134 17.46 1.60 6.93
N ILE A 135 17.00 1.72 8.19
CA ILE A 135 15.88 2.61 8.54
C ILE A 135 16.15 4.07 8.16
N ARG A 136 17.40 4.48 8.08
CA ARG A 136 17.75 5.86 7.68
C ARG A 136 17.35 6.13 6.24
N SER A 137 17.42 5.12 5.37
CA SER A 137 16.99 5.23 3.98
C SER A 137 15.49 5.43 3.83
N HIS A 138 14.68 5.11 4.85
CA HIS A 138 13.23 5.41 4.87
C HIS A 138 12.90 6.91 4.80
N ARG A 139 13.82 7.80 5.18
CA ARG A 139 13.50 9.22 5.30
C ARG A 139 13.19 9.79 3.91
N ILE A 140 12.14 10.60 3.83
CA ILE A 140 11.75 11.24 2.56
C ILE A 140 12.89 12.04 1.92
N LYS A 141 13.77 12.63 2.73
CA LYS A 141 14.96 13.35 2.25
C LYS A 141 15.91 12.43 1.47
N ASP A 142 16.17 11.23 2.00
CA ASP A 142 17.05 10.26 1.37
C ASP A 142 16.45 9.78 0.03
N MET A 143 15.14 9.51 0.00
CA MET A 143 14.45 9.18 -1.25
C MET A 143 14.53 10.32 -2.29
N ILE A 144 14.28 11.57 -1.89
CA ILE A 144 14.34 12.71 -2.80
C ILE A 144 15.76 12.93 -3.34
N GLU A 145 16.75 13.04 -2.45
CA GLU A 145 18.11 13.44 -2.84
C GLU A 145 18.90 12.30 -3.48
N ALA A 146 18.68 11.06 -3.03
CA ALA A 146 19.46 9.92 -3.50
C ALA A 146 18.84 9.21 -4.70
N ILE A 147 17.53 9.36 -4.95
CA ILE A 147 16.83 8.69 -6.06
C ILE A 147 16.18 9.72 -6.99
N LEU A 148 15.19 10.48 -6.51
CA LEU A 148 14.35 11.32 -7.39
C LEU A 148 15.12 12.47 -8.07
N MET A 149 16.13 13.02 -7.41
CA MET A 149 17.02 14.06 -7.98
C MET A 149 18.12 13.50 -8.89
N LYS A 150 18.16 12.17 -9.10
CA LYS A 150 19.16 11.49 -9.91
C LYS A 150 18.52 10.57 -10.96
N PRO A 151 17.70 11.11 -11.87
CA PRO A 151 16.98 10.31 -12.86
C PRO A 151 17.91 9.54 -13.83
N ASP A 152 19.15 10.01 -14.01
CA ASP A 152 20.16 9.32 -14.84
C ASP A 152 20.69 8.04 -14.17
N GLU A 153 20.74 8.01 -12.83
CA GLU A 153 21.16 6.84 -12.05
C GLU A 153 19.97 5.95 -11.67
N PHE A 154 18.80 6.56 -11.45
CA PHE A 154 17.58 5.92 -10.99
C PHE A 154 16.44 6.24 -11.95
N SER A 155 16.37 5.50 -13.05
CA SER A 155 15.27 5.60 -14.00
C SER A 155 13.93 5.29 -13.32
N MET A 156 12.84 5.88 -13.82
CA MET A 156 11.50 5.62 -13.32
C MET A 156 11.18 4.10 -13.39
N PRO A 157 10.79 3.47 -12.27
CA PRO A 157 10.54 2.04 -12.24
C PRO A 157 9.17 1.72 -12.85
N GLU A 158 9.02 0.50 -13.34
CA GLU A 158 7.71 0.03 -13.81
C GLU A 158 6.76 -0.13 -12.62
N CYS A 159 5.55 0.41 -12.76
CA CYS A 159 4.50 0.31 -11.75
C CYS A 159 3.63 -0.93 -12.01
N VAL A 160 3.69 -1.92 -11.14
CA VAL A 160 3.01 -3.21 -11.30
C VAL A 160 2.11 -3.53 -10.12
N GLU A 161 1.04 -4.29 -10.35
CA GLU A 161 0.21 -4.80 -9.27
C GLU A 161 0.90 -5.99 -8.59
N GLU A 162 1.00 -5.95 -7.25
CA GLU A 162 1.52 -7.09 -6.50
C GLU A 162 0.56 -8.27 -6.54
N GLN A 163 1.04 -9.38 -7.12
CA GLN A 163 0.35 -10.66 -7.19
C GLN A 163 0.81 -11.58 -6.06
N ASP A 164 -0.13 -12.34 -5.50
CA ASP A 164 0.13 -13.38 -4.50
C ASP A 164 0.97 -12.92 -3.29
N CYS A 165 0.78 -11.65 -2.89
CA CYS A 165 1.39 -11.08 -1.69
C CYS A 165 0.55 -11.43 -0.46
N GLU A 166 1.20 -11.98 0.57
CA GLU A 166 0.61 -12.30 1.86
C GLU A 166 1.35 -11.56 2.98
N ASP A 167 0.60 -10.77 3.74
CA ASP A 167 1.05 -10.13 4.98
C ASP A 167 0.89 -11.09 6.15
N CYS A 168 1.86 -11.06 7.07
CA CYS A 168 1.73 -11.73 8.37
C CYS A 168 1.34 -13.22 8.29
N GLY A 169 1.88 -14.00 7.34
CA GLY A 169 1.44 -15.39 7.08
C GLY A 169 1.59 -16.40 8.25
N LEU A 170 2.20 -16.01 9.37
CA LEU A 170 2.24 -16.80 10.61
C LEU A 170 1.09 -16.48 11.58
N TRP A 171 0.36 -15.38 11.35
CA TRP A 171 -0.74 -14.95 12.20
C TRP A 171 -2.05 -15.67 11.84
N GLN A 172 -2.68 -16.26 12.85
CA GLN A 172 -4.07 -16.73 12.74
C GLN A 172 -5.01 -15.64 13.21
N TYR A 173 -5.70 -15.00 12.27
CA TYR A 173 -6.70 -13.99 12.58
C TYR A 173 -8.01 -14.66 12.98
N TYR A 174 -8.57 -14.24 14.11
CA TYR A 174 -9.92 -14.62 14.51
C TYR A 174 -10.92 -13.63 13.91
N ASP A 175 -11.84 -14.12 13.09
CA ASP A 175 -13.00 -13.37 12.63
C ASP A 175 -14.25 -13.89 13.34
N GLU A 176 -15.08 -12.99 13.88
CA GLU A 176 -16.35 -13.36 14.51
C GLU A 176 -17.31 -14.03 13.51
N ARG A 177 -17.10 -13.81 12.19
CA ARG A 177 -17.80 -14.49 11.09
C ARG A 177 -17.43 -15.97 10.94
N ASP A 178 -16.25 -16.36 11.42
CA ASP A 178 -15.74 -17.74 11.29
C ASP A 178 -16.26 -18.67 12.42
N GLY A 179 -17.00 -18.13 13.38
CA GLY A 179 -17.51 -18.87 14.53
C GLY A 179 -16.43 -19.17 15.59
N PRO A 180 -16.78 -19.88 16.69
CA PRO A 180 -15.82 -20.23 17.72
C PRO A 180 -14.75 -21.19 17.17
N PHE A 181 -13.50 -20.97 17.58
CA PHE A 181 -12.28 -21.63 17.08
C PHE A 181 -12.48 -23.10 16.66
N PRO A 182 -12.04 -23.50 15.44
CA PRO A 182 -11.93 -24.91 15.12
C PRO A 182 -10.87 -25.53 16.05
N ILE A 183 -11.32 -26.44 16.92
CA ILE A 183 -10.44 -27.30 17.71
C ILE A 183 -9.58 -28.09 16.73
N THR A 184 -8.27 -27.94 16.86
CA THR A 184 -7.26 -28.65 16.07
C THR A 184 -7.60 -30.13 16.00
N THR A 185 -8.11 -30.56 14.85
CA THR A 185 -8.17 -31.97 14.48
C THR A 185 -7.36 -32.12 13.21
N THR A 186 -6.20 -32.74 13.37
CA THR A 186 -5.46 -33.38 12.28
C THR A 186 -6.42 -34.26 11.49
N THR A 187 -6.55 -34.04 10.18
CA THR A 187 -6.22 -34.98 9.09
C THR A 187 -6.75 -34.43 7.76
N SER A 188 -5.92 -34.55 6.73
CA SER A 188 -6.09 -34.22 5.31
C SER A 188 -7.45 -34.55 4.68
N THR A 189 -7.94 -33.69 3.78
CA THR A 189 -8.13 -34.07 2.35
C THR A 189 -8.40 -32.83 1.49
N ALA A 190 -7.72 -32.75 0.35
CA ALA A 190 -7.95 -31.72 -0.67
C ALA A 190 -9.35 -31.87 -1.28
N SER A 191 -10.04 -30.76 -1.51
CA SER A 191 -11.20 -30.71 -2.40
C SER A 191 -11.18 -29.42 -3.21
N LYS A 192 -11.15 -29.63 -4.52
CA LYS A 192 -11.18 -28.65 -5.60
C LYS A 192 -12.56 -27.96 -5.59
N VAL A 193 -12.60 -26.64 -5.48
CA VAL A 193 -13.84 -25.87 -5.68
C VAL A 193 -13.66 -24.97 -6.90
N THR A 194 -14.48 -25.25 -7.91
CA THR A 194 -14.58 -24.54 -9.18
C THR A 194 -15.24 -23.18 -8.97
N SER A 195 -14.59 -22.10 -9.41
CA SER A 195 -15.14 -20.74 -9.40
C SER A 195 -15.77 -20.38 -10.75
N THR A 196 -17.05 -20.02 -10.72
CA THR A 196 -17.81 -19.53 -11.87
C THR A 196 -17.57 -18.03 -12.05
N SER A 197 -17.19 -17.62 -13.25
CA SER A 197 -16.95 -16.23 -13.62
C SER A 197 -18.26 -15.52 -14.00
N THR A 198 -18.56 -14.41 -13.32
CA THR A 198 -19.54 -13.41 -13.78
C THR A 198 -18.80 -12.13 -14.14
N ILE A 199 -18.84 -11.79 -15.42
CA ILE A 199 -18.28 -10.56 -15.99
C ILE A 199 -19.20 -9.40 -15.61
N ALA A 200 -18.69 -8.46 -14.82
CA ALA A 200 -19.28 -7.13 -14.66
C ALA A 200 -18.35 -6.13 -15.34
N THR A 201 -18.84 -5.53 -16.42
CA THR A 201 -18.19 -4.46 -17.17
C THR A 201 -18.29 -3.17 -16.34
N SER A 202 -17.18 -2.69 -15.78
CA SER A 202 -17.08 -1.33 -15.25
C SER A 202 -16.07 -0.54 -16.11
N SER A 203 -16.43 0.72 -16.36
CA SER A 203 -15.67 1.69 -17.15
C SER A 203 -14.25 1.87 -16.61
N GLU A 204 -13.25 1.73 -17.47
CA GLU A 204 -11.84 1.89 -17.12
C GLU A 204 -11.55 3.30 -16.54
N PRO A 205 -10.75 3.41 -15.46
CA PRO A 205 -10.20 4.69 -15.06
C PRO A 205 -9.15 5.16 -16.06
N LEU A 206 -8.93 6.48 -16.08
CA LEU A 206 -7.96 7.19 -16.93
C LEU A 206 -6.62 6.44 -17.01
N GLY A 207 -6.07 6.36 -18.23
CA GLY A 207 -4.84 5.62 -18.53
C GLY A 207 -3.67 6.01 -17.63
N ASP A 208 -2.76 5.06 -17.43
CA ASP A 208 -1.58 5.21 -16.57
C ASP A 208 -0.68 6.36 -17.07
N PRO A 209 -0.59 7.50 -16.34
CA PRO A 209 0.13 8.69 -16.80
C PRO A 209 1.65 8.46 -16.88
N TRP A 210 2.16 7.37 -16.30
CA TRP A 210 3.58 7.05 -16.28
C TRP A 210 4.05 6.26 -17.51
N LYS A 211 3.12 5.66 -18.26
CA LYS A 211 3.45 5.00 -19.53
C LYS A 211 3.83 5.99 -20.63
N THR A 212 3.38 7.24 -20.51
CA THR A 212 3.63 8.33 -21.48
C THR A 212 4.86 9.17 -21.15
N PHE A 213 5.57 8.92 -20.04
CA PHE A 213 6.71 9.76 -19.64
C PHE A 213 7.91 9.62 -20.60
N ASN A 214 8.04 8.50 -21.30
CA ASN A 214 9.08 8.29 -22.32
C ASN A 214 8.76 8.99 -23.66
N ASP A 215 7.53 9.45 -23.88
CA ASP A 215 7.12 10.10 -25.13
C ASP A 215 7.18 11.65 -25.06
N ILE A 216 7.48 12.21 -23.88
CA ILE A 216 7.50 13.68 -23.65
C ILE A 216 8.90 14.29 -23.86
N ASN A 217 9.94 13.47 -23.94
CA ASN A 217 11.33 13.93 -24.17
C ASN A 217 11.83 13.70 -25.60
N THR A 218 10.94 13.45 -26.55
CA THR A 218 11.26 13.41 -27.98
C THR A 218 10.55 14.56 -28.71
N ASP A 219 11.00 15.79 -28.46
CA ASP A 219 10.89 16.94 -29.36
C ASP A 219 11.99 17.97 -29.05
#